data_AF-A0A3C1UZJ8-F1
#
_entry.id   AF-A0A3C1UZJ8-F1
#
_cell.length_a   1.000
_cell.length_b   1.000
_cell.length_c   1.000
_cell.angle_alpha   90.00
_cell.angle_beta   90.00
_cell.angle_gamma   90.00
#
_symmetry.space_group_name_H-M   'P 1'
#
loop_
_entity.id
_entity.type
_entity.pdbx_description
1 polymer ?
#
loop_
_entity_poly.entity_id
_entity_poly.type
_entity_poly.pdbx_seq_one_letter_code
_entity_poly.pdbx_strand_id
1 'polypeptide(L)'
;ISVFAMGETGLQQVDNPSAIFLSNQAKPSPGSMVMVTREATRPLMVEVQALVDQAGGNPKRVSVGLEQNRLALQLAVLHKHGGVATHDQDVFVNVVGGIKVNET
;
A
#
# COMPACT_ATOMS: atom_id res chain seq x y z
N ILE A 1 21.26 5.26 10.47
CA ILE A 1 20.18 5.13 11.47
C ILE A 1 20.23 3.69 11.96
N SER A 2 20.21 3.48 13.28
CA SER A 2 20.06 2.15 13.87
C SER A 2 18.64 2.06 14.41
N VAL A 3 17.86 1.08 13.93
CA VAL A 3 16.50 0.84 14.40
C VAL A 3 16.56 -0.24 15.47
N PHE A 4 15.81 -0.06 16.56
CA PHE A 4 15.74 -1.01 17.66
C PHE A 4 14.28 -1.36 17.94
N ALA A 5 13.99 -2.63 18.18
CA ALA A 5 12.69 -3.11 18.61
C ALA A 5 12.75 -3.48 20.10
N MET A 6 11.67 -3.22 20.82
CA MET A 6 11.55 -3.62 22.23
C MET A 6 11.11 -5.08 22.30
N GLY A 7 12.04 -5.97 22.65
CA GLY A 7 11.76 -7.38 22.94
C GLY A 7 11.64 -7.63 24.44
N GLU A 8 11.35 -8.88 24.81
CA GLU A 8 11.19 -9.31 26.21
C GLU A 8 12.44 -9.06 27.07
N THR A 9 13.62 -9.06 26.44
CA THR A 9 14.91 -8.81 27.09
C THR A 9 15.42 -7.38 26.94
N GLY A 10 14.60 -6.46 26.42
CA GLY A 10 14.95 -5.05 26.20
C GLY A 10 15.12 -4.66 24.73
N LEU A 11 15.83 -3.57 24.48
CA LEU A 11 16.05 -3.03 23.13
C LEU A 11 17.01 -3.92 22.33
N GLN A 12 16.49 -4.51 21.26
CA GLN A 12 17.27 -5.30 20.31
C GLN A 12 17.43 -4.56 18.99
N GLN A 13 18.63 -4.60 18.43
CA GLN A 13 18.89 -3.97 17.13
C GLN A 13 18.15 -4.72 16.02
N VAL A 14 17.50 -3.97 15.14
CA VAL A 14 16.78 -4.50 13.97
C VAL A 14 17.65 -4.27 12.74
N ASP A 15 18.17 -5.36 12.18
CA ASP A 15 19.05 -5.32 11.02
C ASP A 15 18.32 -4.87 9.74
N ASN A 16 17.02 -5.17 9.63
CA ASN A 16 16.18 -4.75 8.51
C ASN A 16 14.87 -4.11 9.01
N PRO A 17 14.85 -2.80 9.29
CA PRO A 17 13.65 -2.12 9.79
C PRO A 17 12.49 -2.14 8.79
N SER A 18 12.79 -2.29 7.50
CA SER A 18 11.77 -2.35 6.45
C SER A 18 11.00 -3.67 6.47
N ALA A 19 11.58 -4.74 7.02
CA ALA A 19 10.87 -6.02 7.22
C ALA A 19 9.68 -5.90 8.20
N ILE A 20 9.61 -4.85 9.03
CA ILE A 20 8.45 -4.58 9.90
C ILE A 20 7.24 -4.12 9.07
N PHE A 21 7.48 -3.44 7.94
CA PHE A 21 6.45 -2.81 7.11
C PHE A 21 6.18 -3.54 5.78
N LEU A 22 6.99 -4.56 5.47
CA LEU A 22 6.90 -5.36 4.26
C LEU A 22 6.44 -6.76 4.62
N SER A 23 5.43 -7.28 3.91
CA SER A 23 5.07 -8.69 4.06
C SER A 23 6.27 -9.56 3.67
N ASN A 24 6.58 -10.55 4.51
CA ASN A 24 7.78 -11.39 4.41
C ASN A 24 7.67 -12.44 3.28
N GLN A 25 6.96 -12.12 2.20
CA GLN A 25 6.68 -13.05 1.12
C GLN A 25 7.89 -13.19 0.21
N ALA A 26 8.44 -14.41 0.14
CA ALA A 26 9.59 -14.74 -0.70
C ALA A 26 9.31 -14.64 -2.22
N LYS A 27 8.05 -14.44 -2.63
CA LYS A 27 7.63 -14.28 -4.03
C LYS A 27 6.69 -13.09 -4.16
N PRO A 28 6.79 -12.32 -5.26
CA PRO A 28 5.85 -11.25 -5.54
C PRO A 28 4.43 -11.81 -5.68
N SER A 29 3.50 -11.29 -4.88
CA SER A 29 2.07 -11.59 -4.99
C SER A 29 1.42 -10.57 -5.94
N PRO A 30 0.51 -11.00 -6.83
CA PRO A 30 -0.34 -10.08 -7.56
C PRO A 30 -1.05 -9.12 -6.60
N GLY A 31 -1.18 -7.86 -7.02
CA GLY A 31 -1.82 -6.83 -6.21
C GLY A 31 -0.96 -6.28 -5.08
N SER A 32 0.25 -6.78 -4.83
CA SER A 32 1.17 -6.17 -3.85
C SER A 32 2.31 -5.43 -4.56
N MET A 33 2.65 -4.24 -4.05
CA MET A 33 3.83 -3.49 -4.47
C MET A 33 4.47 -2.77 -3.28
N VAL A 34 5.79 -2.57 -3.37
CA VAL A 34 6.54 -1.77 -2.40
C VAL A 34 6.77 -0.38 -2.95
N MET A 35 6.44 0.63 -2.15
CA MET A 35 6.67 2.04 -2.46
C MET A 35 7.56 2.67 -1.38
N VAL A 36 8.40 3.61 -1.78
CA VAL A 36 9.08 4.52 -0.85
C VAL A 36 8.22 5.76 -0.71
N THR A 37 7.79 6.06 0.51
CA THR A 37 7.16 7.32 0.88
C THR A 37 8.10 8.15 1.75
N ARG A 38 7.83 9.44 1.89
CA ARG A 38 8.61 10.35 2.73
C ARG A 38 7.75 10.91 3.84
N GLU A 39 8.13 10.63 5.08
CA GLU A 39 7.56 11.31 6.24
C GLU A 39 8.53 12.41 6.68
N ALA A 40 8.19 13.66 6.36
CA ALA A 40 9.08 14.82 6.50
C ALA A 40 10.41 14.63 5.75
N THR A 41 11.49 14.26 6.46
CA THR A 41 12.82 14.00 5.87
C THR A 41 13.20 12.52 5.89
N ARG A 42 12.34 11.64 6.44
CA ARG A 42 12.63 10.22 6.62
C ARG A 42 12.02 9.42 5.46
N PRO A 43 12.84 8.74 4.63
CA PRO A 43 12.32 7.76 3.69
C PRO A 43 11.81 6.54 4.45
N LEU A 44 10.60 6.11 4.12
CA LEU A 44 9.96 4.93 4.69
C LEU A 44 9.49 4.03 3.56
N MET A 45 9.80 2.73 3.65
CA MET A 45 9.25 1.73 2.74
C MET A 45 7.90 1.26 3.27
N VAL A 46 6.89 1.28 2.41
CA VAL A 46 5.53 0.83 2.70
C VAL A 46 5.05 -0.11 1.62
N GLU A 47 4.34 -1.15 2.01
CA GLU A 47 3.65 -2.02 1.07
C GLU A 47 2.25 -1.47 0.77
N VAL A 48 1.93 -1.37 -0.51
CA VAL A 48 0.58 -1.05 -1.00
C VAL A 48 0.01 -2.31 -1.61
N GLN A 49 -1.21 -2.64 -1.18
CA GLN A 49 -1.95 -3.80 -1.65
C GLN A 49 -3.21 -3.34 -2.36
N ALA A 50 -3.53 -3.99 -3.47
CA ALA A 50 -4.71 -3.77 -4.27
C ALA A 50 -5.39 -5.10 -4.54
N LEU A 51 -6.71 -5.14 -4.37
CA LEU A 51 -7.57 -6.25 -4.74
C LEU A 51 -8.67 -5.71 -5.65
N VAL A 52 -8.85 -6.38 -6.78
CA VAL A 52 -9.89 -6.06 -7.75
C VAL A 52 -10.72 -7.32 -7.97
N ASP A 53 -12.04 -7.20 -7.87
CA ASP A 53 -12.96 -8.33 -8.04
C ASP A 53 -14.24 -7.88 -8.76
N GLN A 54 -15.00 -8.82 -9.31
CA GLN A 54 -16.24 -8.51 -10.02
C GLN A 54 -17.29 -7.98 -9.04
N ALA A 55 -17.87 -6.81 -9.32
CA ALA A 55 -18.91 -6.25 -8.47
C ALA A 55 -20.26 -6.97 -8.67
N GLY A 56 -20.94 -7.28 -7.57
CA GLY A 56 -22.31 -7.82 -7.59
C GLY A 56 -23.42 -6.76 -7.71
N GLY A 57 -23.07 -5.52 -8.03
CA GLY A 57 -23.97 -4.37 -8.01
C GLY A 57 -23.23 -3.06 -8.26
N ASN A 58 -23.53 -2.01 -7.50
CA ASN A 58 -22.78 -0.75 -7.61
C ASN A 58 -21.33 -0.96 -7.12
N PRO A 59 -20.31 -0.77 -7.97
CA PRO A 59 -18.93 -1.09 -7.62
C PRO A 59 -18.39 -0.21 -6.49
N LYS A 60 -17.75 -0.86 -5.52
CA LYS A 60 -17.14 -0.25 -4.36
C LYS A 60 -15.72 0.17 -4.69
N ARG A 61 -15.35 1.38 -4.27
CA ARG A 61 -13.98 1.90 -4.37
C ARG A 61 -13.54 2.32 -2.98
N VAL A 62 -12.71 1.47 -2.37
CA VAL A 62 -12.32 1.62 -0.96
C VAL A 62 -10.82 1.83 -0.89
N SER A 63 -10.39 2.88 -0.20
CA SER A 63 -8.99 3.15 0.08
C SER A 63 -8.76 3.23 1.60
N VAL A 64 -7.72 2.55 2.07
CA VAL A 64 -7.25 2.60 3.45
C VAL A 64 -5.79 3.05 3.44
N GLY A 65 -5.48 4.14 4.13
CA GLY A 65 -4.15 4.75 4.11
C GLY A 65 -3.81 5.57 2.86
N LEU A 66 -4.70 5.59 1.86
CA LEU A 66 -4.64 6.50 0.70
C LEU A 66 -5.89 7.39 0.63
N GLU A 67 -5.73 8.54 -0.01
CA GLU A 67 -6.84 9.45 -0.31
C GLU A 67 -7.75 8.88 -1.41
N GLN A 68 -9.07 8.97 -1.19
CA GLN A 68 -10.06 8.27 -2.01
C GLN A 68 -10.27 8.91 -3.39
N ASN A 69 -10.21 10.24 -3.51
CA ASN A 69 -10.33 10.92 -4.80
C ASN A 69 -9.11 10.63 -5.70
N ARG A 70 -7.93 10.48 -5.12
CA ARG A 70 -6.71 10.07 -5.81
C ARG A 70 -6.85 8.67 -6.39
N LEU A 71 -7.45 7.72 -5.65
CA LEU A 71 -7.77 6.40 -6.18
C LEU A 71 -8.69 6.51 -7.41
N ALA A 72 -9.75 7.31 -7.33
CA ALA A 72 -10.67 7.51 -8.46
C ALA A 72 -9.96 8.09 -9.70
N LEU A 73 -9.08 9.08 -9.50
CA LEU A 73 -8.26 9.65 -10.57
C LEU A 73 -7.31 8.62 -11.18
N GLN A 74 -6.62 7.83 -10.35
CA GLN A 74 -5.70 6.80 -10.81
C GLN A 74 -6.40 5.72 -11.63
N LEU A 75 -7.60 5.29 -11.21
CA LEU A 75 -8.42 4.34 -11.98
C LEU A 75 -8.88 4.94 -13.32
N ALA A 76 -9.24 6.23 -13.34
CA ALA A 76 -9.60 6.91 -14.59
C ALA A 76 -8.41 6.98 -15.57
N VAL A 77 -7.20 7.26 -15.08
CA VAL A 77 -5.96 7.26 -15.87
C VAL A 77 -5.63 5.85 -16.37
N LEU A 78 -5.71 4.82 -15.51
CA LEU A 78 -5.50 3.42 -15.88
C LEU A 78 -6.46 2.96 -16.98
N HIS A 79 -7.73 3.38 -16.90
CA HIS A 79 -8.69 3.09 -17.95
C HIS A 79 -8.36 3.83 -19.25
N LYS A 80 -8.17 5.16 -19.17
CA LYS A 80 -8.00 6.00 -20.37
C LYS A 80 -6.69 5.75 -21.12
N HIS A 81 -5.61 5.49 -20.38
CA HIS A 81 -4.25 5.38 -20.95
C HIS A 81 -3.68 3.97 -20.85
N GLY A 82 -4.11 3.16 -19.86
CA GLY A 82 -3.66 1.78 -19.68
C GLY A 82 -4.61 0.73 -20.25
N GLY A 83 -5.80 1.11 -20.71
CA GLY A 83 -6.81 0.17 -21.25
C GLY A 83 -7.41 -0.79 -20.22
N VAL A 84 -7.23 -0.53 -18.93
CA VAL A 84 -7.75 -1.39 -17.84
C VAL A 84 -9.14 -0.92 -17.45
N ALA A 85 -10.17 -1.68 -17.82
CA ALA A 85 -11.55 -1.37 -17.46
C ALA A 85 -11.88 -1.89 -16.06
N THR A 86 -12.16 -0.98 -15.12
CA THR A 86 -12.54 -1.30 -13.73
C THR A 86 -13.90 -0.65 -13.36
N HIS A 87 -14.78 -0.51 -14.35
CA HIS A 87 -16.05 0.21 -14.19
C HIS A 87 -17.14 -0.65 -13.55
N ASP A 88 -17.02 -1.98 -13.66
CA ASP A 88 -17.90 -3.03 -13.14
C ASP A 88 -17.20 -3.87 -12.05
N GLN A 89 -16.09 -3.38 -11.52
CA GLN A 89 -15.25 -4.08 -10.55
C GLN A 89 -15.16 -3.32 -9.23
N ASP A 90 -15.26 -4.08 -8.14
CA ASP A 90 -14.91 -3.60 -6.81
C ASP A 90 -13.38 -3.44 -6.74
N VAL A 91 -12.92 -2.28 -6.26
CA VAL A 91 -11.50 -1.96 -6.10
C VAL A 91 -11.23 -1.61 -4.65
N PHE A 92 -10.34 -2.38 -4.03
CA PHE A 92 -9.85 -2.15 -2.68
C PHE A 92 -8.36 -1.85 -2.75
N VAL A 93 -7.93 -0.76 -2.12
CA VAL A 93 -6.51 -0.43 -1.96
C VAL A 93 -6.20 -0.17 -0.50
N ASN A 94 -5.10 -0.75 -0.03
CA ASN A 94 -4.68 -0.68 1.37
C ASN A 94 -3.18 -0.38 1.45
N VAL A 95 -2.81 0.56 2.33
CA VAL A 95 -1.44 0.75 2.77
C VAL A 95 -1.21 -0.08 4.02
N VAL A 96 -0.30 -1.04 3.93
CA VAL A 96 0.05 -1.91 5.05
C VAL A 96 0.74 -1.11 6.15
N GLY A 97 0.50 -1.50 7.41
CA GLY A 97 1.11 -0.85 8.57
C GLY A 97 0.34 0.37 9.09
N GLY A 98 -0.86 0.65 8.59
CA GLY A 98 -1.73 1.71 9.12
C GLY A 98 -1.25 3.15 8.84
N ILE A 99 -0.27 3.29 7.94
CA ILE A 99 0.33 4.56 7.57
C ILE A 99 -0.60 5.28 6.59
N LYS A 100 -0.76 6.60 6.76
CA LYS A 100 -1.45 7.46 5.79
C LYS A 100 -0.44 8.10 4.85
N VAL A 101 -0.56 7.82 3.56
CA VAL A 101 0.29 8.40 2.52
C VAL A 101 -0.46 9.56 1.88
N ASN A 102 0.01 10.78 2.14
CA ASN A 102 -0.57 12.01 1.57
C ASN A 102 0.29 12.59 0.44
N GLU A 103 1.57 12.24 0.39
CA GLU A 103 2.57 12.77 -0.56
C GLU A 103 3.28 11.62 -1.29
N THR A 104 3.60 11.86 -2.57
CA THR A 104 4.51 11.06 -3.42
C THR A 104 5.71 11.91 -3.75
#